data_AF-A0A7W7HGT8-F1
#
_entry.id   AF-A0A7W7HGT8-F1
#
_cell.length_a   1.000
_cell.length_b   1.000
_cell.length_c   1.000
_cell.angle_alpha   90.00
_cell.angle_beta   90.00
_cell.angle_gamma   90.00
#
_symmetry.space_group_name_H-M   'P 1'
#
loop_
_entity.id
_entity.type
_entity.pdbx_description
1 polymer ?
#
loop_
_entity_poly.entity_id
_entity_poly.type
_entity_poly.pdbx_seq_one_letter_code
_entity_poly.pdbx_strand_id
1 'polypeptide(L)'
;MNTVRAEVEKLLTLRSLALTLGLTWAVTLLLDALDPPGGSVLPYGQVGFLILGVLATAHEYQGGGQIRTTLLAMPRRYRLVAAKAVALVVLAAPAALLVAGTAGEPGGTLSLVVDTLVAAGVGLLIRHPVGAAGAVLVAYEIGFPLIRTHWGEVTGRLPLAGVLIFVVASVVFARRDGADGS
;
A
#
# COMPACT_ATOMS: atom_id res chain seq x y z
N MET A 1 16.01 20.01 -11.44
CA MET A 1 15.90 18.61 -10.95
C MET A 1 14.42 18.25 -10.90
N ASN A 2 13.97 17.23 -11.64
CA ASN A 2 12.55 16.85 -11.70
C ASN A 2 12.10 16.24 -10.37
N THR A 3 11.05 16.75 -9.74
CA THR A 3 10.56 16.24 -8.43
C THR A 3 10.32 14.73 -8.43
N VAL A 4 9.72 14.19 -9.51
CA VAL A 4 9.47 12.75 -9.65
C VAL A 4 10.77 11.94 -9.55
N ARG A 5 11.84 12.41 -10.20
CA ARG A 5 13.14 11.73 -10.16
C ARG A 5 13.71 11.68 -8.74
N ALA A 6 13.63 12.80 -8.01
CA ALA A 6 14.09 12.85 -6.62
C ALA A 6 13.28 11.92 -5.71
N GLU A 7 11.96 11.85 -5.91
CA GLU A 7 11.11 10.89 -5.19
C GLU A 7 11.46 9.43 -5.53
N VAL A 8 11.72 9.11 -6.80
CA VAL A 8 12.17 7.76 -7.20
C VAL A 8 13.50 7.39 -6.56
N GLU A 9 14.51 8.26 -6.66
CA GLU A 9 15.84 8.04 -6.04
C GLU A 9 15.71 7.85 -4.52
N LYS A 10 14.81 8.59 -3.86
CA LYS A 10 14.50 8.38 -2.45
C LYS A 10 13.89 7.00 -2.19
N LEU A 11 12.84 6.61 -2.93
CA LEU A 11 12.21 5.30 -2.69
C LEU A 11 13.20 4.15 -2.93
N LEU A 12 14.08 4.27 -3.92
CA LEU A 12 15.11 3.26 -4.23
C LEU A 12 16.18 3.14 -3.13
N THR A 13 16.43 4.20 -2.35
CA THR A 13 17.42 4.17 -1.25
C THR A 13 16.83 3.69 0.08
N LEU A 14 15.50 3.53 0.18
CA LEU A 14 14.84 3.00 1.36
C LEU A 14 15.05 1.48 1.45
N ARG A 15 15.94 1.07 2.36
CA ARG A 15 16.19 -0.35 2.66
C ARG A 15 14.91 -1.11 3.03
N SER A 16 13.94 -0.46 3.69
CA SER A 16 12.66 -1.06 4.04
C SER A 16 11.82 -1.45 2.81
N LEU A 17 11.80 -0.61 1.77
CA LEU A 17 11.08 -0.94 0.52
C LEU A 17 11.78 -2.06 -0.24
N ALA A 18 13.12 -2.01 -0.33
CA ALA A 18 13.90 -3.07 -0.94
C ALA A 18 13.69 -4.42 -0.24
N LEU A 19 13.71 -4.43 1.10
CA LEU A 19 13.42 -5.64 1.89
C LEU A 19 11.98 -6.11 1.69
N THR A 20 11.01 -5.22 1.68
CA THR A 20 9.59 -5.58 1.48
C THR A 20 9.38 -6.22 0.12
N LEU A 21 9.92 -5.63 -0.96
CA LEU A 21 9.85 -6.18 -2.31
C LEU A 21 10.57 -7.54 -2.40
N GLY A 22 11.80 -7.62 -1.87
CA GLY A 22 12.57 -8.85 -1.90
C GLY A 22 11.90 -10.00 -1.14
N LEU A 23 11.35 -9.72 0.05
CA LEU A 23 10.60 -10.71 0.83
C LEU A 23 9.28 -11.09 0.15
N THR A 24 8.54 -10.14 -0.39
CA THR A 24 7.28 -10.41 -1.13
C THR A 24 7.54 -11.35 -2.30
N TRP A 25 8.57 -11.05 -3.08
CA TRP A 25 8.94 -11.88 -4.22
C TRP A 25 9.45 -13.27 -3.79
N ALA A 26 10.31 -13.35 -2.78
CA ALA A 26 10.80 -14.63 -2.25
C ALA A 26 9.67 -15.51 -1.71
N VAL A 27 8.71 -14.93 -0.99
CA VAL A 27 7.52 -15.64 -0.50
C VAL A 27 6.64 -16.09 -1.65
N THR A 28 6.46 -15.26 -2.69
CA THR A 28 5.70 -15.63 -3.88
C THR A 28 6.31 -16.86 -4.57
N LEU A 29 7.63 -16.86 -4.78
CA LEU A 29 8.36 -18.00 -5.35
C LEU A 29 8.25 -19.25 -4.48
N LEU A 30 8.38 -19.09 -3.16
CA LEU A 30 8.25 -20.21 -2.23
C LEU A 30 6.85 -20.82 -2.29
N LEU A 31 5.81 -20.00 -2.29
CA LEU A 31 4.43 -20.47 -2.34
C LEU A 31 4.08 -21.09 -3.69
N ASP A 32 4.53 -20.51 -4.80
CA ASP A 32 4.39 -21.11 -6.13
C ASP A 32 5.02 -22.51 -6.18
N ALA A 33 6.22 -22.66 -5.61
CA ALA A 33 6.89 -23.96 -5.53
C ALA A 33 6.19 -24.98 -4.61
N LEU A 34 5.38 -24.53 -3.65
CA LEU A 34 4.66 -25.38 -2.70
C LEU A 34 3.25 -25.77 -3.19
N ASP A 35 2.76 -25.15 -4.27
CA ASP A 35 1.44 -25.40 -4.88
C ASP A 35 0.29 -25.49 -3.84
N PRO A 36 0.01 -24.39 -3.11
CA PRO A 36 -0.99 -24.41 -2.05
C PRO A 36 -2.40 -24.70 -2.59
N PRO A 37 -3.24 -25.40 -1.81
CA PRO A 37 -4.61 -25.69 -2.20
C PRO A 37 -5.37 -24.38 -2.46
N GLY A 38 -5.95 -24.26 -3.65
CA GLY A 38 -6.57 -23.02 -4.14
C GLY A 38 -5.83 -22.39 -5.33
N GLY A 39 -4.59 -22.82 -5.62
CA GLY A 39 -3.88 -22.60 -6.89
C GLY A 39 -3.42 -21.16 -7.20
N SER A 40 -3.97 -20.15 -6.52
CA SER A 40 -3.58 -18.74 -6.71
C SER A 40 -2.64 -18.28 -5.60
N VAL A 41 -1.45 -17.82 -5.99
CA VAL A 41 -0.43 -17.26 -5.08
C VAL A 41 -0.48 -15.74 -5.05
N LEU A 42 -1.16 -15.11 -6.02
CA LEU A 42 -1.27 -13.66 -6.15
C LEU A 42 -1.78 -12.94 -4.87
N PRO A 43 -2.75 -13.47 -4.10
CA PRO A 43 -3.22 -12.82 -2.87
C PRO A 43 -2.13 -12.58 -1.83
N TYR A 44 -1.15 -13.47 -1.72
CA TYR A 44 -0.01 -13.30 -0.81
C TYR A 44 0.93 -12.19 -1.27
N GLY A 45 1.07 -12.01 -2.59
CA GLY A 45 1.74 -10.87 -3.18
C GLY A 45 1.05 -9.56 -2.82
N GLN A 46 -0.29 -9.52 -2.86
CA GLN A 46 -1.09 -8.32 -2.55
C GLN A 46 -0.77 -7.77 -1.15
N VAL A 47 -0.63 -8.64 -0.14
CA VAL A 47 -0.22 -8.26 1.22
C VAL A 47 1.09 -7.46 1.22
N GLY A 48 2.09 -7.94 0.47
CA GLY A 48 3.38 -7.27 0.34
C GLY A 48 3.28 -5.88 -0.31
N PHE A 49 2.45 -5.74 -1.34
CA PHE A 49 2.22 -4.46 -2.03
C PHE A 49 1.39 -3.47 -1.20
N LEU A 50 0.47 -3.95 -0.37
CA LEU A 50 -0.23 -3.11 0.61
C LEU A 50 0.77 -2.53 1.64
N ILE A 51 1.65 -3.36 2.19
CA ILE A 51 2.69 -2.91 3.13
C ILE A 51 3.65 -1.94 2.44
N LEU A 52 4.06 -2.25 1.20
CA LEU A 52 4.93 -1.39 0.39
C LEU A 52 4.34 0.02 0.24
N GLY A 53 3.06 0.11 -0.13
CA GLY A 53 2.34 1.36 -0.29
C GLY A 53 2.35 2.19 0.99
N VAL A 54 2.01 1.57 2.13
CA VAL A 54 2.05 2.24 3.44
C VAL A 54 3.46 2.75 3.74
N LEU A 55 4.49 1.92 3.61
CA LEU A 55 5.86 2.31 3.94
C LEU A 55 6.36 3.44 3.03
N ALA A 56 6.00 3.43 1.76
CA ALA A 56 6.41 4.45 0.79
C ALA A 56 5.93 5.86 1.15
N THR A 57 4.83 6.00 1.90
CA THR A 57 4.31 7.31 2.30
C THR A 57 4.42 7.61 3.80
N ALA A 58 4.28 6.60 4.65
CA ALA A 58 4.27 6.79 6.10
C ALA A 58 5.67 6.94 6.72
N HIS A 59 6.74 6.51 6.02
CA HIS A 59 8.10 6.61 6.56
C HIS A 59 8.55 8.05 6.86
N GLU A 60 8.06 9.04 6.09
CA GLU A 60 8.42 10.46 6.28
C GLU A 60 7.88 11.05 7.59
N TYR A 61 6.91 10.39 8.20
CA TYR A 61 6.31 10.79 9.47
C TYR A 61 7.02 10.15 10.67
N GLN A 62 7.90 9.17 10.45
CA GLN A 62 8.73 8.59 11.51
C GLN A 62 9.91 9.52 11.83
N GLY A 63 10.18 9.73 13.12
CA GLY A 63 11.31 10.56 13.56
C GLY A 63 11.13 12.08 13.38
N GLY A 64 9.92 12.55 13.07
CA GLY A 64 9.46 13.94 13.24
C GLY A 64 10.04 15.03 12.33
N GLY A 65 11.12 14.78 11.59
CA GLY A 65 11.86 15.83 10.88
C GLY A 65 11.65 15.92 9.36
N GLN A 66 11.43 14.79 8.70
CA GLN A 66 11.55 14.71 7.23
C GLN A 66 10.39 15.38 6.49
N ILE A 67 9.16 15.30 7.00
CA ILE A 67 8.00 15.97 6.39
C ILE A 67 8.15 17.49 6.40
N ARG A 68 8.77 18.07 7.44
CA ARG A 68 8.93 19.53 7.59
C ARG A 68 9.92 20.06 6.56
N THR A 69 11.05 19.37 6.37
CA THR A 69 12.06 19.76 5.37
C THR A 69 11.50 19.63 3.95
N THR A 70 10.76 18.57 3.64
CA THR A 70 10.13 18.39 2.32
C THR A 70 9.10 19.49 2.02
N LEU A 71 8.28 19.88 3.01
CA LEU A 71 7.27 20.93 2.82
C LEU A 71 7.90 22.33 2.72
N LEU A 72 9.02 22.59 3.39
CA LEU A 72 9.78 23.84 3.22
C LEU A 72 10.40 23.94 1.82
N ALA A 73 10.96 22.84 1.32
CA ALA A 73 11.53 22.80 -0.03
C ALA A 73 10.45 22.84 -1.13
N MET A 74 9.25 22.29 -0.86
CA MET A 74 8.20 22.15 -1.86
C MET A 74 6.80 22.50 -1.29
N PRO A 75 6.47 23.80 -1.17
CA PRO A 75 5.27 24.26 -0.46
C PRO A 75 3.94 23.87 -1.14
N ARG A 76 3.96 23.52 -2.43
CA ARG A 76 2.77 23.10 -3.20
C ARG A 76 2.42 21.63 -2.93
N ARG A 77 1.69 21.39 -1.84
CA ARG A 77 1.32 20.05 -1.33
C ARG A 77 0.77 19.09 -2.40
N TYR A 78 -0.11 19.56 -3.28
CA TYR A 78 -0.72 18.74 -4.34
C TYR A 78 0.29 18.22 -5.36
N ARG A 79 1.29 19.04 -5.75
CA ARG A 79 2.35 18.61 -6.69
C ARG A 79 3.27 17.57 -6.05
N LEU A 80 3.54 17.71 -4.76
CA LEU A 80 4.36 16.74 -4.02
C LEU A 80 3.64 15.39 -3.91
N VAL A 81 2.34 15.37 -3.58
CA VAL A 81 1.54 14.13 -3.53
C VAL A 81 1.45 13.48 -4.91
N ALA A 82 1.22 14.25 -5.97
CA ALA A 82 1.23 13.72 -7.33
C ALA A 82 2.59 13.12 -7.71
N ALA A 83 3.69 13.80 -7.39
CA ALA A 83 5.03 13.30 -7.67
C ALA A 83 5.35 12.01 -6.89
N LYS A 84 4.90 11.90 -5.63
CA LYS A 84 4.99 10.68 -4.82
C LYS A 84 4.22 9.51 -5.45
N ALA A 85 2.98 9.76 -5.87
CA ALA A 85 2.16 8.74 -6.52
C ALA A 85 2.81 8.25 -7.82
N VAL A 86 3.29 9.17 -8.67
CA VAL A 86 3.99 8.81 -9.91
C VAL A 86 5.28 8.04 -9.63
N ALA A 87 6.10 8.50 -8.68
CA ALA A 87 7.33 7.80 -8.30
C ALA A 87 7.04 6.39 -7.76
N LEU A 88 5.99 6.24 -6.96
CA LEU A 88 5.55 4.96 -6.45
C LEU A 88 5.06 4.03 -7.57
N VAL A 89 4.31 4.53 -8.56
CA VAL A 89 3.91 3.74 -9.74
C VAL A 89 5.13 3.29 -10.53
N VAL A 90 6.08 4.19 -10.78
CA VAL A 90 7.32 3.86 -11.52
C VAL A 90 8.11 2.76 -10.83
N LEU A 91 8.14 2.75 -9.49
CA LEU A 91 8.79 1.69 -8.70
C LEU A 91 7.94 0.40 -8.65
N ALA A 92 6.66 0.52 -8.36
CA ALA A 92 5.78 -0.60 -8.07
C ALA A 92 5.36 -1.37 -9.33
N ALA A 93 5.21 -0.72 -10.48
CA ALA A 93 4.79 -1.38 -11.72
C ALA A 93 5.73 -2.52 -12.17
N PRO A 94 7.07 -2.33 -12.28
CA PRO A 94 7.95 -3.43 -12.66
C PRO A 94 8.00 -4.53 -11.59
N ALA A 95 7.96 -4.16 -10.30
CA ALA A 95 7.92 -5.14 -9.22
C ALA A 95 6.61 -5.96 -9.25
N ALA A 96 5.47 -5.30 -9.52
CA ALA A 96 4.17 -5.94 -9.62
C ALA A 96 4.12 -6.90 -10.80
N LEU A 97 4.67 -6.49 -11.95
CA LEU A 97 4.78 -7.37 -13.12
C LEU A 97 5.62 -8.60 -12.82
N LEU A 98 6.75 -8.42 -12.12
CA LEU A 98 7.63 -9.51 -11.71
C LEU A 98 6.90 -10.48 -10.76
N VAL A 99 6.27 -9.97 -9.69
CA VAL A 99 5.56 -10.80 -8.71
C VAL A 99 4.35 -11.51 -9.34
N ALA A 100 3.51 -10.78 -10.06
CA ALA A 100 2.33 -11.33 -10.72
C ALA A 100 2.72 -12.35 -11.81
N GLY A 101 3.79 -12.07 -12.56
CA GLY A 101 4.34 -13.00 -13.55
C GLY A 101 4.87 -14.29 -12.90
N THR A 102 5.59 -14.18 -11.77
CA THR A 102 6.04 -15.37 -11.04
C THR A 102 4.91 -16.16 -10.39
N ALA A 103 3.78 -15.52 -10.08
CA ALA A 103 2.58 -16.19 -9.57
C ALA A 103 1.72 -16.81 -10.70
N GLY A 104 2.17 -16.78 -11.96
CA GLY A 104 1.40 -17.29 -13.11
C GLY A 104 0.21 -16.41 -13.53
N GLU A 105 0.05 -15.23 -12.92
CA GLU A 105 -1.11 -14.35 -13.10
C GLU A 105 -0.71 -12.93 -13.53
N PRO A 106 -0.09 -12.73 -14.70
CA PRO A 106 0.41 -11.41 -15.13
C PRO A 106 -0.70 -10.34 -15.21
N GLY A 107 -1.96 -10.74 -15.39
CA GLY A 107 -3.13 -9.85 -15.33
C GLY A 107 -3.33 -9.17 -13.96
N GLY A 108 -2.77 -9.73 -12.88
CA GLY A 108 -2.76 -9.17 -11.53
C GLY A 108 -1.81 -7.98 -11.33
N THR A 109 -1.02 -7.61 -12.34
CA THR A 109 -0.08 -6.48 -12.23
C THR A 109 -0.79 -5.17 -11.87
N LEU A 110 -1.93 -4.89 -12.52
CA LEU A 110 -2.65 -3.64 -12.29
C LEU A 110 -3.29 -3.61 -10.89
N SER A 111 -3.84 -4.73 -10.41
CA SER A 111 -4.42 -4.79 -9.07
C SER A 111 -3.38 -4.53 -8.00
N LEU A 112 -2.18 -5.12 -8.11
CA LEU A 112 -1.07 -4.85 -7.18
C LEU A 112 -0.67 -3.38 -7.15
N VAL A 113 -0.58 -2.72 -8.31
CA VAL A 113 -0.27 -1.28 -8.39
C VAL A 113 -1.37 -0.45 -7.73
N VAL A 114 -2.64 -0.80 -7.98
CA VAL A 114 -3.79 -0.11 -7.36
C VAL A 114 -3.80 -0.30 -5.85
N ASP A 115 -3.61 -1.54 -5.37
CA ASP A 115 -3.53 -1.87 -3.94
C ASP A 115 -2.43 -1.05 -3.25
N THR A 116 -1.27 -0.93 -3.90
CA THR A 116 -0.15 -0.10 -3.43
C THR A 116 -0.54 1.37 -3.30
N LEU A 117 -1.24 1.94 -4.28
CA LEU A 117 -1.65 3.33 -4.26
C LEU A 117 -2.73 3.61 -3.20
N VAL A 118 -3.68 2.69 -3.03
CA VAL A 118 -4.69 2.76 -1.97
C VAL A 118 -4.01 2.75 -0.62
N ALA A 119 -3.11 1.80 -0.38
CA ALA A 119 -2.38 1.68 0.87
C ALA A 119 -1.46 2.88 1.14
N ALA A 120 -0.85 3.44 0.09
CA ALA A 120 -0.10 4.69 0.17
C ALA A 120 -0.97 5.87 0.61
N GLY A 121 -2.20 5.96 0.10
CA GLY A 121 -3.20 6.93 0.56
C GLY A 121 -3.49 6.81 2.05
N VAL A 122 -3.68 5.58 2.54
CA VAL A 122 -3.86 5.32 3.98
C VAL A 122 -2.65 5.72 4.79
N GLY A 123 -1.44 5.42 4.31
CA GLY A 123 -0.19 5.85 4.96
C GLY A 123 -0.10 7.39 5.09
N LEU A 124 -0.56 8.14 4.08
CA LEU A 124 -0.63 9.61 4.13
C LEU A 124 -1.67 10.13 5.14
N LEU A 125 -2.79 9.43 5.32
CA LEU A 125 -3.86 9.79 6.25
C LEU A 125 -3.48 9.49 7.70
N ILE A 126 -3.03 8.25 7.96
CA ILE A 126 -2.74 7.76 9.31
C ILE A 126 -1.40 8.28 9.84
N ARG A 127 -0.43 8.56 8.95
CA ARG A 127 0.88 9.14 9.30
C ARG A 127 1.69 8.33 10.32
N HIS A 128 1.37 7.04 10.44
CA HIS A 128 2.05 6.11 11.32
C HIS A 128 2.16 4.75 10.62
N PRO A 129 3.35 4.29 10.22
CA PRO A 129 3.48 3.13 9.33
C PRO A 129 2.91 1.86 9.95
N VAL A 130 3.19 1.58 11.23
CA VAL A 130 2.67 0.37 11.91
C VAL A 130 1.14 0.40 12.01
N GLY A 131 0.56 1.52 12.46
CA GLY A 131 -0.90 1.67 12.54
C GLY A 131 -1.57 1.64 11.16
N ALA A 132 -0.95 2.23 10.15
CA ALA A 132 -1.47 2.23 8.78
C ALA A 132 -1.42 0.83 8.16
N ALA A 133 -0.31 0.11 8.32
CA ALA A 133 -0.18 -1.26 7.84
C ALA A 133 -1.22 -2.16 8.55
N GLY A 134 -1.33 -2.07 9.87
CA GLY A 134 -2.35 -2.80 10.63
C GLY A 134 -3.77 -2.51 10.14
N ALA A 135 -4.12 -1.24 9.92
CA ALA A 135 -5.44 -0.87 9.42
C ALA A 135 -5.73 -1.43 8.01
N VAL A 136 -4.78 -1.32 7.09
CA VAL A 136 -4.92 -1.83 5.72
C VAL A 136 -5.05 -3.35 5.72
N LEU A 137 -4.20 -4.06 6.46
CA LEU A 137 -4.21 -5.52 6.53
C LEU A 137 -5.51 -6.04 7.18
N VAL A 138 -5.97 -5.43 8.27
CA VAL A 138 -7.25 -5.82 8.90
C VAL A 138 -8.42 -5.57 7.95
N ALA A 139 -8.44 -4.43 7.26
CA ALA A 139 -9.51 -4.14 6.30
C ALA A 139 -9.50 -5.13 5.12
N TYR A 140 -8.32 -5.48 4.62
CA TYR A 140 -8.15 -6.38 3.48
C TYR A 140 -8.41 -7.85 3.82
N GLU A 141 -7.81 -8.38 4.89
CA GLU A 141 -7.87 -9.80 5.25
C GLU A 141 -9.13 -10.19 6.02
N ILE A 142 -9.69 -9.26 6.80
CA ILE A 142 -10.85 -9.55 7.66
C ILE A 142 -12.08 -8.83 7.12
N GLY A 143 -11.99 -7.50 6.95
CA GLY A 143 -13.14 -6.68 6.57
C GLY A 143 -13.74 -7.10 5.23
N PHE A 144 -12.90 -7.25 4.21
CA PHE A 144 -13.38 -7.51 2.86
C PHE A 144 -13.98 -8.92 2.67
N PRO A 145 -13.38 -10.03 3.16
CA PRO A 145 -14.01 -11.35 3.13
C PRO A 145 -15.32 -11.41 3.92
N LEU A 146 -15.40 -10.75 5.08
CA LEU A 146 -16.63 -10.67 5.87
C LEU A 146 -17.76 -9.97 5.11
N ILE A 147 -17.45 -8.88 4.40
CA ILE A 147 -18.46 -8.17 3.62
C ILE A 147 -18.87 -8.98 2.40
N ARG A 148 -17.92 -9.59 1.69
CA ARG A 148 -18.22 -10.45 0.54
C ARG A 148 -19.14 -11.61 0.92
N THR A 149 -18.92 -12.23 2.07
CA THR A 149 -19.76 -13.34 2.57
C THR A 149 -21.17 -12.90 2.92
N HIS A 150 -21.35 -11.69 3.48
CA HIS A 150 -22.66 -11.21 3.93
C HIS A 150 -23.44 -10.43 2.85
N TRP A 151 -22.77 -9.86 1.84
CA TRP A 151 -23.36 -8.94 0.85
C TRP A 151 -23.05 -9.35 -0.61
N GLY A 152 -22.73 -10.63 -0.84
CA GLY A 152 -22.20 -11.16 -2.10
C GLY A 152 -22.96 -10.71 -3.36
N GLU A 153 -24.28 -10.60 -3.30
CA GLU A 153 -25.13 -10.15 -4.42
C GLU A 153 -24.91 -8.69 -4.85
N VAL A 154 -24.48 -7.82 -3.93
CA VAL A 154 -24.25 -6.38 -4.20
C VAL A 154 -22.80 -6.11 -4.65
N THR A 155 -21.86 -6.97 -4.24
CA THR A 155 -20.41 -6.73 -4.39
C THR A 155 -19.83 -7.04 -5.78
N GLY A 156 -20.56 -7.73 -6.66
CA GLY A 156 -20.08 -8.10 -8.00
C GLY A 156 -19.82 -6.94 -8.98
N ARG A 157 -20.08 -5.68 -8.59
CA ARG A 157 -20.02 -4.51 -9.50
C ARG A 157 -19.04 -3.41 -9.11
N LEU A 158 -18.34 -3.48 -7.97
CA LEU A 158 -17.49 -2.39 -7.50
C LEU A 158 -16.13 -2.89 -6.97
N PRO A 159 -15.02 -2.18 -7.21
CA PRO A 159 -13.72 -2.43 -6.58
C PRO A 159 -13.77 -2.01 -5.10
N LEU A 160 -14.47 -2.80 -4.29
CA LEU A 160 -14.83 -2.51 -2.91
C LEU A 160 -13.63 -2.51 -1.93
N ALA A 161 -12.50 -3.10 -2.32
CA ALA A 161 -11.30 -3.12 -1.49
C ALA A 161 -10.83 -1.70 -1.13
N GLY A 162 -10.84 -0.77 -2.10
CA GLY A 162 -10.40 0.61 -1.89
C GLY A 162 -11.32 1.41 -0.96
N VAL A 163 -12.64 1.23 -1.08
CA VAL A 163 -13.64 1.95 -0.26
C VAL A 163 -13.59 1.49 1.19
N LEU A 164 -13.47 0.18 1.42
CA LEU A 164 -13.48 -0.36 2.76
C LEU A 164 -12.25 0.04 3.57
N ILE A 165 -11.08 -0.04 2.94
CA ILE A 165 -9.81 0.40 3.52
C ILE A 165 -9.91 1.89 3.92
N PHE A 166 -10.51 2.72 3.07
CA PHE A 166 -10.72 4.14 3.37
C PHE A 166 -11.67 4.37 4.54
N VAL A 167 -12.78 3.63 4.62
CA VAL A 167 -13.79 3.75 5.68
C VAL A 167 -13.23 3.29 7.03
N VAL A 168 -12.55 2.14 7.07
CA VAL A 168 -11.94 1.62 8.31
C VAL A 168 -10.85 2.56 8.81
N ALA A 169 -9.97 3.04 7.92
CA ALA A 169 -8.96 4.03 8.27
C ALA A 169 -9.58 5.32 8.83
N SER A 170 -10.70 5.77 8.26
CA SER A 170 -11.41 6.97 8.73
C SER A 170 -12.05 6.77 10.10
N VAL A 171 -12.70 5.62 10.35
CA VAL A 171 -13.43 5.33 11.60
C VAL A 171 -12.48 5.08 12.77
N VAL A 172 -11.38 4.34 12.54
CA VAL A 172 -10.40 4.04 13.61
C VAL A 172 -9.71 5.31 14.09
N PHE A 173 -9.43 6.26 13.18
CA PHE A 173 -8.70 7.48 13.55
C PHE A 173 -9.58 8.63 14.04
N ALA A 174 -10.82 8.76 13.55
CA ALA A 174 -11.77 9.75 14.09
C ALA A 174 -12.01 9.57 15.60
N ARG A 175 -11.76 8.39 16.16
CA ARG A 175 -11.88 8.10 17.60
C ARG A 175 -10.67 8.55 18.44
N ARG A 176 -9.50 8.77 17.85
CA ARG A 176 -8.31 9.21 18.60
C ARG A 176 -8.32 10.70 18.89
N ASP A 177 -8.81 11.52 17.96
CA ASP A 177 -8.90 12.98 18.14
C ASP A 177 -9.95 13.39 19.20
N GLY A 178 -10.83 12.47 19.62
CA GLY A 178 -11.81 12.71 20.68
C GLY A 178 -11.36 12.33 22.09
N ALA A 179 -10.22 11.65 22.25
CA ALA A 179 -9.77 11.13 23.55
C ALA A 179 -8.71 12.01 24.23
N ASP A 180 -8.01 12.87 23.48
CA ASP A 180 -6.97 13.76 24.02
C ASP A 180 -7.51 15.15 24.43
N GLY A 181 -8.84 15.30 24.47
CA GLY A 181 -9.54 16.57 24.72
C GLY A 181 -10.42 16.62 25.97
N SER A 182 -10.32 15.64 26.88
CA SER A 182 -11.09 15.60 28.14
C SER A 182 -10.21 15.60 29.37
#